data_AF-A0A9E2UDP1-F1
#
_entry.id   AF-A0A9E2UDP1-F1
#
_cell.length_a   1.000
_cell.length_b   1.000
_cell.length_c   1.000
_cell.angle_alpha   90.00
_cell.angle_beta   90.00
_cell.angle_gamma   90.00
#
_symmetry.space_group_name_H-M   'P 1'
#
loop_
_entity.id
_entity.type
_entity.pdbx_description
1 polymer ?
#
loop_
_entity_poly.entity_id
_entity_poly.type
_entity_poly.pdbx_seq_one_letter_code
_entity_poly.pdbx_strand_id
1 'polypeptide(L)' 'MVNQLRLIRRSREGKFRVGMMGKLTIALVIVIALLLLGGGIFLALWNPPTPSAPVQKVLPDARFPR' A
#
# COMPACT_ATOMS: atom_id res chain seq x y z
N MET A 1 32.76 -49.82 14.59
CA MET A 1 33.04 -48.51 13.95
C MET A 1 31.74 -47.83 13.48
N VAL A 2 30.67 -47.80 14.31
CA VAL A 2 29.30 -47.39 13.87
C VAL A 2 28.80 -46.11 14.58
N ASN A 3 29.64 -45.47 15.40
CA ASN A 3 29.20 -44.39 16.28
C ASN A 3 29.35 -42.97 15.71
N GLN A 4 29.90 -42.82 14.50
CA GLN A 4 30.16 -41.50 13.89
C GLN A 4 29.02 -40.98 13.00
N LEU A 5 28.08 -41.85 12.58
CA LEU A 5 26.98 -41.46 11.68
C LEU A 5 25.79 -40.78 12.38
N ARG A 6 25.79 -40.70 13.72
CA ARG A 6 24.71 -40.04 14.47
C ARG A 6 24.90 -38.53 14.62
N LEU A 7 26.08 -38.00 14.27
CA LEU A 7 26.42 -36.60 14.52
C LEU A 7 26.00 -35.63 13.38
N ILE A 8 25.59 -36.14 12.22
CA ILE A 8 25.33 -35.30 11.03
C ILE A 8 23.86 -34.85 10.91
N ARG A 9 22.92 -35.38 11.71
CA ARG A 9 21.47 -35.15 11.50
C ARG A 9 20.81 -34.17 12.47
N ARG A 10 21.47 -33.09 12.85
CA ARG A 10 20.80 -31.97 13.52
C ARG A 10 20.62 -30.80 12.56
N SER A 11 19.73 -31.03 11.58
CA SER A 11 19.16 -29.97 10.75
C SER A 11 18.53 -28.95 11.69
N ARG A 12 19.18 -27.79 11.85
CA ARG A 12 18.58 -26.65 12.53
C ARG A 12 17.50 -26.11 11.61
N GLU A 13 16.27 -26.56 11.82
CA GLU A 13 15.10 -25.81 11.35
C GLU A 13 15.13 -24.43 12.03
N GLY A 14 15.69 -23.45 11.33
CA GLY A 14 15.54 -22.06 11.67
C GLY A 14 14.09 -21.65 11.42
N LYS A 15 13.21 -21.94 12.38
CA LYS A 15 11.88 -21.33 12.42
C LYS A 15 12.11 -19.83 12.59
N PHE A 16 12.05 -19.09 11.49
CA PHE A 16 12.14 -17.63 11.51
C PHE A 16 10.93 -17.10 12.28
N ARG A 17 11.10 -16.92 13.58
CA ARG A 17 10.07 -16.41 14.48
C ARG A 17 9.97 -14.93 14.19
N VAL A 18 9.12 -14.57 13.23
CA VAL A 18 8.71 -13.19 13.04
C VAL A 18 8.01 -12.76 14.33
N GLY A 19 8.71 -11.95 15.13
CA GLY A 19 8.16 -11.40 16.37
C GLY A 19 6.93 -10.55 16.08
N MET A 20 6.14 -10.23 17.13
CA MET A 20 4.91 -9.43 16.99
C MET A 20 5.12 -8.15 16.17
N MET A 21 6.26 -7.48 16.37
CA MET A 21 6.66 -6.29 15.61
C MET A 21 6.88 -6.56 14.11
N GLY A 22 7.51 -7.68 13.75
CA GLY A 22 7.74 -8.03 12.34
C GLY A 22 6.44 -8.36 11.60
N LYS A 23 5.45 -8.94 12.28
CA LYS A 23 4.13 -9.20 11.69
C LYS A 23 3.38 -7.90 11.41
N LEU A 24 3.47 -6.93 12.31
CA LEU A 24 2.89 -5.60 12.12
C LEU A 24 3.56 -4.84 10.96
N THR A 25 4.89 -4.88 10.87
CA THR A 25 5.60 -4.26 9.74
C THR A 25 5.20 -4.89 8.40
N ILE A 26 5.12 -6.23 8.33
CA ILE A 26 4.68 -6.92 7.10
C ILE A 26 3.24 -6.55 6.74
N ALA A 27 2.34 -6.53 7.73
CA ALA A 27 0.95 -6.13 7.50
C ALA A 27 0.86 -4.69 6.97
N LEU A 28 1.63 -3.75 7.53
CA LEU A 28 1.68 -2.37 7.06
C LEU A 28 2.16 -2.27 5.61
N VAL A 29 3.23 -2.98 5.26
CA VAL A 29 3.76 -3.00 3.88
C VAL A 29 2.72 -3.55 2.90
N ILE A 30 1.99 -4.61 3.28
CA ILE A 30 0.92 -5.16 2.44
C ILE A 30 -0.20 -4.14 2.25
N VAL A 31 -0.64 -3.46 3.31
CA VAL A 31 -1.68 -2.42 3.21
C VAL A 31 -1.24 -1.29 2.28
N ILE A 32 -0.01 -0.81 2.42
CA ILE A 32 0.52 0.25 1.55
C ILE A 32 0.57 -0.23 0.10
N ALA A 33 1.06 -1.45 -0.15
CA ALA A 33 1.10 -2.01 -1.50
C ALA A 33 -0.30 -2.13 -2.12
N LEU A 34 -1.29 -2.57 -1.35
CA LEU A 34 -2.69 -2.63 -1.79
C LEU A 34 -3.27 -1.26 -2.09
N LEU A 35 -2.97 -0.25 -1.28
CA LEU A 35 -3.43 1.13 -1.51
C LEU A 35 -2.78 1.73 -2.77
N LEU A 36 -1.50 1.48 -3.01
CA LEU A 36 -0.79 1.98 -4.18
C LEU A 36 -1.28 1.29 -5.46
N LEU A 37 -1.39 -0.03 -5.45
CA LEU A 37 -1.86 -0.79 -6.61
C LEU A 37 -3.34 -0.54 -6.87
N GLY A 38 -4.18 -0.65 -5.84
CA GLY A 38 -5.61 -0.40 -5.94
C GLY A 38 -5.92 1.06 -6.30
N GLY A 39 -5.25 2.02 -5.66
CA GLY A 39 -5.37 3.43 -5.98
C GLY A 39 -4.87 3.77 -7.38
N GLY A 40 -3.76 3.17 -7.82
CA GLY A 40 -3.24 3.33 -9.17
C GLY A 40 -4.20 2.80 -10.24
N ILE A 41 -4.74 1.59 -10.05
CA ILE A 41 -5.75 1.00 -10.93
C ILE A 41 -7.02 1.87 -10.93
N PHE A 42 -7.50 2.27 -9.76
CA PHE A 42 -8.66 3.13 -9.62
C PHE A 42 -8.49 4.44 -10.40
N LEU A 43 -7.36 5.14 -10.25
CA LEU A 43 -7.07 6.36 -10.99
C LEU A 43 -6.92 6.13 -12.50
N ALA A 44 -6.34 5.00 -12.91
CA ALA A 44 -6.17 4.67 -14.33
C ALA A 44 -7.50 4.38 -15.03
N LEU A 45 -8.47 3.79 -14.33
CA LEU A 45 -9.78 3.41 -14.88
C LEU A 45 -10.87 4.44 -14.61
N TRP A 46 -10.69 5.33 -13.64
CA TRP A 46 -11.71 6.28 -13.27
C TRP A 46 -11.76 7.47 -14.24
N ASN A 47 -12.89 7.59 -14.93
CA ASN A 47 -13.20 8.74 -15.78
C ASN A 47 -14.28 9.61 -15.11
N PRO A 48 -13.92 10.63 -14.30
CA PRO A 48 -14.90 11.51 -13.68
C PRO A 48 -15.69 12.28 -14.76
N PRO A 49 -17.01 12.41 -14.61
CA PRO A 49 -17.83 13.12 -15.60
C PRO A 49 -17.44 14.60 -15.64
N THR A 50 -17.52 15.19 -16.83
CA THR A 50 -17.37 16.64 -17.00
C THR A 50 -18.36 17.40 -16.12
N PRO A 51 -17.97 18.51 -15.49
CA PRO A 51 -18.86 19.30 -14.64
C PRO A 51 -20.14 19.70 -15.41
N SER A 52 -21.31 19.38 -14.85
CA SER A 52 -22.61 19.65 -15.49
C SER A 52 -22.93 21.13 -15.66
N ALA A 53 -22.20 22.01 -14.96
CA ALA A 53 -22.34 23.45 -15.06
C ALA A 53 -20.98 24.08 -15.41
N PRO A 54 -20.92 24.94 -16.44
CA PRO A 54 -19.74 25.75 -16.70
C PRO A 54 -19.44 26.59 -15.45
N VAL A 55 -18.25 26.41 -14.87
CA VAL A 55 -17.77 27.28 -13.78
C VAL A 55 -17.42 28.62 -14.40
N GLN A 56 -18.41 29.51 -14.45
CA GLN A 56 -18.18 30.89 -14.87
C GLN A 56 -17.45 31.60 -13.72
N LYS A 57 -16.16 31.84 -13.92
CA LYS A 57 -15.37 32.69 -13.02
C LYS A 57 -15.72 34.15 -13.30
N VAL A 58 -16.96 34.53 -12.97
CA VAL A 58 -17.41 35.92 -13.03
C VAL A 58 -16.79 36.67 -11.86
N LEU A 59 -16.21 37.82 -12.15
CA LEU A 59 -15.75 38.74 -11.12
C LEU A 59 -17.01 39.35 -10.49
N PRO A 60 -17.24 39.21 -9.17
CA PRO A 60 -18.45 39.74 -8.56
C PRO A 60 -18.57 41.24 -8.82
N ASP A 61 -19.73 41.70 -9.30
CA ASP A 61 -19.98 43.12 -9.61
C ASP A 61 -19.73 44.04 -8.40
N ALA A 62 -19.78 43.50 -7.18
CA ALA A 62 -19.40 44.17 -5.95
C ALA A 62 -17.94 44.68 -5.94
N ARG A 63 -17.09 44.23 -6.87
CA ARG A 63 -15.68 44.65 -6.99
C ARG A 63 -15.47 45.85 -7.92
N PHE A 64 -16.49 46.27 -8.67
CA PHE A 64 -16.40 47.41 -9.58
C PHE A 64 -17.37 48.52 -9.15
N PRO A 65 -16.91 49.54 -8.40
CA PRO A 65 -17.69 50.76 -8.14
C PRO A 65 -17.96 51.50 -9.46
N ARG A 66 -19.17 52.05 -9.62
CA ARG A 66 -19.58 52.89 -10.77
C ARG A 66 -19.15 54.34 -10.60
#